data_AF-A0A845JSI9-F1
#
_entry.id   AF-A0A845JSI9-F1
#
_cell.length_a   1.000
_cell.length_b   1.000
_cell.length_c   1.000
_cell.angle_alpha   90.00
_cell.angle_beta   90.00
_cell.angle_gamma   90.00
#
_symmetry.space_group_name_H-M   'P 1'
#
loop_
_entity.id
_entity.type
_entity.pdbx_description
1 polymer ?
#
loop_
_entity_poly.entity_id
_entity_poly.type
_entity_poly.pdbx_seq_one_letter_code
_entity_poly.pdbx_strand_id
1 'polypeptide(L)'
;MSVKDQEFLYNIFRKEIKDRKIPLSLGKTCPVKCTFCYEMDHSYRDTIDTPLTTQENWEFIFNEIKAFPTRESESWVLGGNEYMEWTDLALHPKAMDWIEEFLDQTDKKITVFSVGYFDPVRINKLAEKYPGRINFELSVITLGSYRQKLMPKGPSVEQVLAVLDGPAVTSANFYSLGPGTMSEDAKRISEINKNCLLWMGCLTPLKYIDADTTKLMRQGKRFLPDEAKKIYDMNLPNIQMIHTESDITAFLNRNKIIKTFDACELEKKDWVVMAGNVHRILTLFRPGKARYMYVPNETLGGDSDCTTLLTFDDVAKRITNQKVIHLPRVIMEKSSNDERDISGRSFDEFKDQFPHVRFKVLHKINSGLSNKKLYEKGYLKNYVEGYLNNPLSKKFESVAYPN
;
A
#
# COMPACT_ATOMS: atom_id res chain seq x y z
N MET A 1 -1.20 -11.69 -31.53
CA MET A 1 -2.26 -10.98 -30.78
C MET A 1 -3.23 -10.42 -31.82
N SER A 2 -4.54 -10.56 -31.63
CA SER A 2 -5.50 -10.03 -32.62
C SER A 2 -5.52 -8.50 -32.60
N VAL A 3 -6.04 -7.85 -33.65
CA VAL A 3 -6.18 -6.38 -33.71
C VAL A 3 -7.01 -5.85 -32.53
N LYS A 4 -8.07 -6.57 -32.13
CA LYS A 4 -8.90 -6.22 -30.99
C LYS A 4 -8.14 -6.29 -29.66
N ASP A 5 -7.26 -7.28 -29.51
CA ASP A 5 -6.45 -7.44 -28.31
C ASP A 5 -5.38 -6.33 -28.20
N GLN A 6 -4.83 -5.87 -29.33
CA GLN A 6 -3.89 -4.74 -29.36
C GLN A 6 -4.56 -3.41 -29.00
N GLU A 7 -5.74 -3.12 -29.56
CA GLU A 7 -6.49 -1.92 -29.23
C GLU A 7 -6.88 -1.88 -27.75
N PHE A 8 -7.30 -3.03 -27.22
CA PHE A 8 -7.59 -3.18 -25.80
C PHE A 8 -6.36 -2.93 -24.93
N LEU A 9 -5.19 -3.49 -25.27
CA LEU A 9 -3.93 -3.26 -24.56
C LEU A 9 -3.54 -1.77 -24.53
N TYR A 10 -3.61 -1.07 -25.67
CA TYR A 10 -3.31 0.36 -25.73
C TYR A 10 -4.28 1.21 -24.89
N ASN A 11 -5.54 0.80 -24.79
CA ASN A 11 -6.50 1.45 -23.89
C ASN A 11 -6.15 1.24 -22.42
N ILE A 12 -5.61 0.08 -22.04
CA ILE A 12 -5.09 -0.15 -20.68
C ILE A 12 -3.87 0.74 -20.40
N PHE A 13 -2.91 0.83 -21.33
CA PHE A 13 -1.77 1.74 -21.16
C PHE A 13 -2.20 3.18 -20.92
N ARG A 14 -3.18 3.70 -21.69
CA ARG A 14 -3.70 5.05 -21.48
C ARG A 14 -4.34 5.24 -20.10
N LYS A 15 -5.02 4.22 -19.56
CA LYS A 15 -5.59 4.27 -18.21
C LYS A 15 -4.48 4.39 -17.15
N GLU A 16 -3.45 3.55 -17.21
CA GLU A 16 -2.32 3.61 -16.26
C GLU A 16 -1.53 4.93 -16.38
N ILE A 17 -1.30 5.41 -17.61
CA ILE A 17 -0.59 6.68 -17.89
C ILE A 17 -1.36 7.89 -17.33
N LYS A 18 -2.70 7.85 -17.39
CA LYS A 18 -3.55 8.89 -16.79
C LYS A 18 -3.29 9.03 -15.28
N ASP A 19 -2.97 7.92 -14.62
CA ASP A 19 -2.60 7.84 -13.20
C ASP A 19 -1.09 8.01 -12.95
N ARG A 20 -0.34 8.52 -13.94
CA ARG A 20 1.11 8.79 -13.89
C ARG A 20 1.95 7.53 -13.70
N LYS A 21 1.49 6.38 -14.18
CA LYS A 21 2.31 5.15 -14.20
C LYS A 21 2.99 4.96 -15.54
N ILE A 22 4.08 4.22 -15.53
CA ILE A 22 4.80 3.75 -16.72
C ILE A 22 4.45 2.27 -16.91
N PRO A 23 3.45 1.94 -17.76
CA PRO A 23 2.88 0.61 -17.83
C PRO A 23 3.78 -0.37 -18.61
N LEU A 24 4.83 -0.87 -17.95
CA LEU A 24 5.62 -1.98 -18.46
C LEU A 24 5.12 -3.33 -17.92
N SER A 25 5.39 -4.40 -18.66
CA SER A 25 5.02 -5.78 -18.33
C SER A 25 6.21 -6.70 -18.55
N LEU A 26 6.40 -7.66 -17.65
CA LEU A 26 7.31 -8.80 -17.84
C LEU A 26 6.65 -9.99 -18.57
N GLY A 27 5.39 -9.85 -19.00
CA GLY A 27 4.56 -11.00 -19.34
C GLY A 27 4.01 -11.66 -18.07
N LYS A 28 3.71 -12.96 -18.15
CA LYS A 28 3.07 -13.69 -17.05
C LYS A 28 3.98 -13.92 -15.85
N THR A 29 3.42 -13.60 -14.70
CA THR A 29 3.85 -13.91 -13.33
C THR A 29 5.22 -13.38 -12.94
N CYS A 30 5.25 -12.59 -11.86
CA CYS A 30 6.49 -12.10 -11.28
C CYS A 30 7.48 -13.25 -10.99
N PRO A 31 8.70 -13.22 -11.58
CA PRO A 31 9.70 -14.29 -11.43
C PRO A 31 10.32 -14.34 -10.02
N VAL A 32 10.14 -13.32 -9.19
CA VAL A 32 10.67 -13.23 -7.82
C VAL A 32 9.99 -14.22 -6.88
N LYS A 33 8.71 -14.56 -7.15
CA LYS A 33 7.90 -15.53 -6.39
C LYS A 33 7.84 -15.22 -4.89
N CYS A 34 7.67 -13.94 -4.53
CA CYS A 34 7.52 -13.55 -3.13
C CYS A 34 6.31 -14.25 -2.50
N THR A 35 6.50 -14.95 -1.39
CA THR A 35 5.42 -15.72 -0.72
C THR A 35 4.41 -14.82 -0.02
N PHE A 36 4.77 -13.55 0.19
CA PHE A 36 3.94 -12.51 0.80
C PHE A 36 3.36 -11.55 -0.25
N CYS A 37 3.51 -11.83 -1.54
CA CYS A 37 3.08 -10.91 -2.60
C CYS A 37 1.56 -10.69 -2.56
N TYR A 38 1.13 -9.44 -2.54
CA TYR A 38 -0.29 -9.07 -2.55
C TYR A 38 -0.96 -9.21 -3.93
N GLU A 39 -0.25 -9.73 -4.91
CA GLU A 39 -0.70 -9.91 -6.29
C GLU A 39 -0.76 -11.38 -6.70
N MET A 40 -0.80 -12.31 -5.74
CA MET A 40 -1.04 -13.73 -6.07
C MET A 40 -2.51 -14.05 -6.31
N ASP A 41 -3.42 -13.21 -5.82
CA ASP A 41 -4.85 -13.33 -6.03
C ASP A 41 -5.34 -12.08 -6.75
N HIS A 42 -5.76 -12.24 -8.00
CA HIS A 42 -6.43 -11.19 -8.76
C HIS A 42 -7.95 -11.41 -8.78
N SER A 43 -8.51 -12.41 -8.07
CA SER A 43 -9.94 -12.71 -8.13
C SER A 43 -10.84 -11.55 -7.70
N TYR A 44 -10.29 -10.60 -6.95
CA TYR A 44 -10.98 -9.40 -6.53
C TYR A 44 -10.87 -8.25 -7.55
N ARG A 45 -10.17 -8.37 -8.68
CA ARG A 45 -10.12 -7.28 -9.68
C ARG A 45 -9.92 -7.82 -11.10
N ASP A 46 -10.49 -7.14 -12.09
CA ASP A 46 -10.24 -7.48 -13.48
C ASP A 46 -8.79 -7.14 -13.87
N THR A 47 -7.95 -8.17 -14.03
CA THR A 47 -6.61 -8.06 -14.59
C THR A 47 -6.56 -8.64 -16.00
N ILE A 48 -5.70 -8.08 -16.83
CA ILE A 48 -5.50 -8.58 -18.19
C ILE A 48 -4.17 -9.30 -18.31
N ASP A 49 -4.17 -10.39 -19.08
CA ASP A 49 -2.97 -11.14 -19.42
C ASP A 49 -2.11 -10.33 -20.41
N THR A 50 -1.24 -9.50 -19.86
CA THR A 50 -0.45 -8.55 -20.67
C THR A 50 0.83 -9.22 -21.16
N PRO A 51 1.12 -9.22 -22.48
CA PRO A 51 2.40 -9.74 -22.97
C PRO A 51 3.59 -8.93 -22.44
N LEU A 52 4.80 -9.48 -22.60
CA LEU A 52 6.05 -8.75 -22.39
C LEU A 52 6.05 -7.46 -23.22
N THR A 53 6.40 -6.33 -22.62
CA THR A 53 6.44 -5.05 -23.32
C THR A 53 7.48 -5.09 -24.45
N THR A 54 7.06 -4.74 -25.66
CA THR A 54 7.96 -4.62 -26.82
C THR A 54 8.48 -3.19 -26.99
N GLN A 55 9.44 -3.00 -27.90
CA GLN A 55 9.90 -1.66 -28.28
C GLN A 55 8.77 -0.80 -28.87
N GLU A 56 7.90 -1.37 -29.70
CA GLU A 56 6.72 -0.68 -30.25
C GLU A 56 5.77 -0.21 -29.13
N ASN A 57 5.55 -1.06 -28.12
CA ASN A 57 4.75 -0.67 -26.96
C ASN A 57 5.40 0.47 -26.18
N TRP A 58 6.72 0.40 -25.96
CA TRP A 58 7.45 1.48 -25.30
C TRP A 58 7.35 2.80 -26.06
N GLU A 59 7.52 2.80 -27.39
CA GLU A 59 7.39 4.00 -28.21
C GLU A 59 6.01 4.64 -28.08
N PHE A 60 4.95 3.82 -28.09
CA PHE A 60 3.59 4.27 -27.82
C PHE A 60 3.45 4.88 -26.42
N ILE A 61 3.84 4.13 -25.38
CA ILE A 61 3.77 4.56 -23.97
C ILE A 61 4.51 5.88 -23.80
N PHE A 62 5.74 5.95 -24.31
CA PHE A 62 6.61 7.09 -24.13
C PHE A 62 6.10 8.33 -24.85
N ASN A 63 5.52 8.18 -26.04
CA ASN A 63 4.88 9.29 -26.75
C ASN A 63 3.63 9.81 -26.03
N GLU A 64 2.79 8.92 -25.49
CA GLU A 64 1.65 9.31 -24.65
C GLU A 64 2.11 10.06 -23.39
N ILE A 65 3.17 9.59 -22.71
CA ILE A 65 3.75 10.26 -21.53
C ILE A 65 4.31 11.64 -21.87
N LYS A 66 5.04 11.79 -22.98
CA LYS A 66 5.60 13.07 -23.43
C LYS A 66 4.52 14.13 -23.66
N ALA A 67 3.31 13.73 -24.01
CA ALA A 67 2.19 14.64 -24.22
C ALA A 67 1.68 15.31 -22.93
N PHE A 68 1.97 14.73 -21.76
CA PHE A 68 1.56 15.31 -20.48
C PHE A 68 2.49 16.47 -20.08
N PRO A 69 1.97 17.59 -19.56
CA PRO A 69 2.80 18.66 -19.03
C PRO A 69 3.56 18.20 -17.79
N THR A 70 4.80 18.68 -17.63
CA THR A 70 5.60 18.41 -16.43
C THR A 70 5.14 19.29 -15.28
N ARG A 71 5.07 18.69 -14.09
CA ARG A 71 4.68 19.36 -12.84
C ARG A 71 5.69 18.98 -11.76
N GLU A 72 6.20 19.97 -11.05
CA GLU A 72 7.28 19.80 -10.08
C GLU A 72 6.94 18.81 -8.95
N SER A 73 5.68 18.78 -8.54
CA SER A 73 5.16 17.90 -7.49
C SER A 73 4.79 16.49 -7.97
N GLU A 74 4.91 16.20 -9.27
CA GLU A 74 4.54 14.90 -9.84
C GLU A 74 5.77 14.04 -10.13
N SER A 75 5.60 12.72 -9.93
CA SER A 75 6.58 11.70 -10.28
C SER A 75 5.87 10.59 -11.02
N TRP A 76 6.51 10.05 -12.06
CA TRP A 76 6.00 8.94 -12.83
C TRP A 76 6.39 7.62 -12.18
N VAL A 77 5.43 6.73 -11.97
CA VAL A 77 5.65 5.51 -11.20
C VAL A 77 5.98 4.34 -12.12
N LEU A 78 7.15 3.72 -11.89
CA LEU A 78 7.55 2.46 -12.48
C LEU A 78 7.37 1.33 -11.46
N GLY A 79 6.28 0.56 -11.64
CA GLY A 79 5.82 -0.48 -10.73
C GLY A 79 4.34 -0.27 -10.34
N GLY A 80 3.68 -1.28 -9.80
CA GLY A 80 2.32 -1.11 -9.25
C GLY A 80 1.20 -0.82 -10.27
N ASN A 81 1.30 -1.38 -11.49
CA ASN A 81 0.27 -1.25 -12.52
C ASN A 81 -1.04 -1.91 -12.06
N GLU A 82 -2.17 -1.22 -12.02
CA GLU A 82 -3.38 -1.74 -11.37
C GLU A 82 -4.17 -2.72 -12.25
N TYR A 83 -4.17 -2.49 -13.55
CA TYR A 83 -4.83 -3.30 -14.56
C TYR A 83 -3.90 -4.34 -15.18
N MET A 84 -2.63 -4.33 -14.77
CA MET A 84 -1.59 -5.28 -15.18
C MET A 84 -1.00 -5.94 -13.92
N GLU A 85 -0.24 -7.02 -14.05
CA GLU A 85 0.36 -7.68 -12.86
C GLU A 85 1.44 -6.78 -12.22
N TRP A 86 1.48 -6.66 -10.88
CA TRP A 86 2.64 -6.02 -10.23
C TRP A 86 3.81 -6.98 -10.27
N THR A 87 4.87 -6.55 -10.94
CA THR A 87 6.09 -7.32 -11.09
C THR A 87 7.29 -6.43 -10.84
N ASP A 88 8.44 -7.03 -10.53
CA ASP A 88 9.68 -6.26 -10.42
C ASP A 88 10.20 -5.92 -11.82
N LEU A 89 9.76 -4.77 -12.33
CA LEU A 89 10.04 -4.34 -13.70
C LEU A 89 11.53 -4.16 -14.01
N ALA A 90 12.40 -4.11 -12.99
CA ALA A 90 13.86 -4.14 -13.17
C ALA A 90 14.35 -5.37 -13.95
N LEU A 91 13.57 -6.46 -13.92
CA LEU A 91 13.88 -7.70 -14.64
C LEU A 91 13.56 -7.64 -16.13
N HIS A 92 12.93 -6.56 -16.61
CA HIS A 92 12.73 -6.39 -18.03
C HIS A 92 14.09 -6.10 -18.69
N PRO A 93 14.50 -6.83 -19.75
CA PRO A 93 15.81 -6.64 -20.38
C PRO A 93 16.09 -5.21 -20.86
N LYS A 94 15.01 -4.45 -21.13
CA LYS A 94 15.04 -3.05 -21.56
C LYS A 94 14.71 -2.03 -20.47
N ALA A 95 14.43 -2.43 -19.23
CA ALA A 95 14.01 -1.49 -18.18
C ALA A 95 15.00 -0.33 -18.01
N MET A 96 16.28 -0.64 -17.87
CA MET A 96 17.30 0.40 -17.69
C MET A 96 17.51 1.27 -18.93
N ASP A 97 17.38 0.70 -20.14
CA ASP A 97 17.46 1.47 -21.39
C ASP A 97 16.30 2.48 -21.48
N TRP A 98 15.09 2.05 -21.12
CA TRP A 98 13.90 2.90 -21.16
C TRP A 98 13.84 3.92 -20.02
N ILE A 99 14.36 3.61 -18.83
CA ILE A 99 14.54 4.59 -17.76
C ILE A 99 15.52 5.68 -18.20
N GLU A 100 16.65 5.28 -18.79
CA GLU A 100 17.63 6.23 -19.32
C GLU A 100 17.04 7.10 -20.42
N GLU A 101 16.32 6.50 -21.38
CA GLU A 101 15.61 7.24 -22.43
C GLU A 101 14.59 8.23 -21.86
N PHE A 102 13.79 7.81 -20.88
CA PHE A 102 12.82 8.65 -20.20
C PHE A 102 13.49 9.87 -19.53
N LEU A 103 14.63 9.66 -18.88
CA LEU A 103 15.37 10.73 -18.20
C LEU A 103 16.05 11.67 -19.20
N ASP A 104 16.64 11.13 -20.27
CA ASP A 104 17.34 11.87 -21.31
C ASP A 104 16.38 12.76 -22.14
N GLN A 105 15.18 12.27 -22.44
CA GLN A 105 14.24 12.93 -23.37
C GLN A 105 13.06 13.63 -22.69
N THR A 106 12.99 13.63 -21.35
CA THR A 106 11.99 14.41 -20.61
C THR A 106 12.63 15.17 -19.46
N ASP A 107 11.90 16.09 -18.86
CA ASP A 107 12.22 16.80 -17.61
C ASP A 107 11.46 16.22 -16.39
N LYS A 108 10.83 15.06 -16.55
CA LYS A 108 9.92 14.45 -15.57
C LYS A 108 10.68 13.68 -14.48
N LYS A 109 10.13 13.61 -13.26
CA LYS A 109 10.64 12.75 -12.18
C LYS A 109 10.09 11.33 -12.34
N ILE A 110 10.84 10.33 -11.89
CA ILE A 110 10.45 8.93 -11.84
C ILE A 110 10.57 8.38 -10.41
N THR A 111 9.57 7.63 -9.99
CA THR A 111 9.60 6.82 -8.76
C THR A 111 9.63 5.36 -9.17
N VAL A 112 10.60 4.60 -8.65
CA VAL A 112 10.82 3.21 -9.02
C VAL A 112 10.63 2.32 -7.80
N PHE A 113 9.82 1.27 -7.94
CA PHE A 113 9.62 0.24 -6.93
C PHE A 113 10.29 -1.07 -7.38
N SER A 114 11.21 -1.61 -6.59
CA SER A 114 11.90 -2.88 -6.92
C SER A 114 12.44 -3.57 -5.66
N VAL A 115 12.58 -4.89 -5.70
CA VAL A 115 13.28 -5.68 -4.66
C VAL A 115 14.81 -5.66 -4.81
N GLY A 116 15.34 -4.98 -5.84
CA GLY A 116 16.77 -4.68 -5.99
C GLY A 116 17.51 -5.40 -7.12
N TYR A 117 16.84 -5.76 -8.22
CA TYR A 117 17.52 -6.37 -9.39
C TYR A 117 18.22 -5.37 -10.32
N PHE A 118 18.05 -4.07 -10.09
CA PHE A 118 18.75 -3.07 -10.88
C PHE A 118 20.26 -3.23 -10.79
N ASP A 119 20.95 -3.01 -11.92
CA ASP A 119 22.41 -2.91 -11.92
C ASP A 119 22.83 -1.69 -11.07
N PRO A 120 23.58 -1.89 -9.97
CA PRO A 120 23.85 -0.84 -9.00
C PRO A 120 24.70 0.28 -9.61
N VAL A 121 25.66 -0.06 -10.47
CA VAL A 121 26.54 0.92 -11.11
C VAL A 121 25.74 1.81 -12.07
N ARG A 122 24.87 1.23 -12.88
CA ARG A 122 24.11 1.95 -13.89
C ARG A 122 23.02 2.82 -13.26
N ILE A 123 22.26 2.33 -12.29
CA ILE A 123 21.21 3.13 -11.64
C ILE A 123 21.79 4.31 -10.86
N ASN A 124 22.92 4.11 -10.17
CA ASN A 124 23.59 5.17 -9.43
C ASN A 124 24.18 6.24 -10.35
N LYS A 125 24.79 5.86 -11.48
CA LYS A 125 25.23 6.81 -12.51
C LYS A 125 24.08 7.65 -13.07
N LEU A 126 22.90 7.05 -13.28
CA LEU A 126 21.72 7.80 -13.72
C LEU A 126 21.26 8.78 -12.65
N ALA A 127 21.25 8.41 -11.37
CA ALA A 127 20.88 9.29 -10.28
C ALA A 127 21.86 10.47 -10.12
N GLU A 128 23.15 10.25 -10.34
CA GLU A 128 24.16 11.31 -10.37
C GLU A 128 24.01 12.24 -11.59
N LYS A 129 23.75 11.68 -12.79
CA LYS A 129 23.49 12.45 -14.02
C LYS A 129 22.22 13.30 -13.90
N TYR A 130 21.21 12.80 -13.17
CA TYR A 130 19.88 13.40 -13.04
C TYR A 130 19.48 13.62 -11.57
N PRO A 131 20.15 14.54 -10.85
CA PRO A 131 19.92 14.73 -9.43
C PRO A 131 18.47 15.14 -9.14
N GLY A 132 17.86 14.46 -8.16
CA GLY A 132 16.49 14.72 -7.72
C GLY A 132 15.38 14.28 -8.69
N ARG A 133 15.73 13.55 -9.76
CA ARG A 133 14.76 13.01 -10.73
C ARG A 133 14.40 11.55 -10.52
N ILE A 134 15.20 10.80 -9.75
CA ILE A 134 14.95 9.38 -9.46
C ILE A 134 14.65 9.24 -7.97
N ASN A 135 13.46 8.72 -7.66
CA ASN A 135 13.09 8.28 -6.32
C ASN A 135 13.03 6.75 -6.32
N PHE A 136 14.10 6.07 -5.92
CA PHE A 136 14.09 4.62 -5.85
C PHE A 136 13.64 4.16 -4.46
N GLU A 137 12.45 3.55 -4.41
CA GLU A 137 11.90 2.86 -3.26
C GLU A 137 12.29 1.36 -3.30
N LEU A 138 13.28 1.01 -2.48
CA LEU A 138 13.87 -0.33 -2.44
C LEU A 138 13.12 -1.23 -1.46
N SER A 139 12.56 -2.33 -1.96
CA SER A 139 11.92 -3.37 -1.15
C SER A 139 12.94 -4.36 -0.61
N VAL A 140 13.61 -3.97 0.48
CA VAL A 140 14.59 -4.81 1.18
C VAL A 140 13.91 -6.02 1.79
N ILE A 141 12.72 -5.86 2.37
CA ILE A 141 11.93 -6.88 3.10
C ILE A 141 12.64 -7.35 4.38
N THR A 142 13.79 -7.99 4.21
CA THR A 142 14.76 -8.31 5.27
C THR A 142 16.14 -8.62 4.69
N LEU A 143 17.20 -8.31 5.44
CA LEU A 143 18.58 -8.76 5.14
C LEU A 143 18.92 -10.07 5.88
N GLY A 144 18.03 -10.55 6.74
CA GLY A 144 18.23 -11.75 7.56
C GLY A 144 17.86 -13.07 6.88
N SER A 145 17.90 -14.15 7.68
CA SER A 145 17.70 -15.53 7.22
C SER A 145 16.33 -15.82 6.62
N TYR A 146 15.30 -15.02 6.92
CA TYR A 146 13.97 -15.17 6.35
C TYR A 146 13.89 -14.77 4.88
N ARG A 147 14.90 -14.09 4.32
CA ARG A 147 14.89 -13.59 2.94
C ARG A 147 14.64 -14.70 1.92
N GLN A 148 15.38 -15.81 1.99
CA GLN A 148 15.22 -16.92 1.04
C GLN A 148 13.85 -17.59 1.16
N LYS A 149 13.26 -17.62 2.36
CA LYS A 149 11.90 -18.14 2.56
C LYS A 149 10.86 -17.22 1.92
N LEU A 150 10.98 -15.91 2.14
CA LEU A 150 10.00 -14.92 1.68
C LEU A 150 10.15 -14.57 0.20
N MET A 151 11.37 -14.62 -0.34
CA MET A 151 11.71 -14.29 -1.72
C MET A 151 12.67 -15.35 -2.29
N PRO A 152 12.19 -16.56 -2.57
CA PRO A 152 13.03 -17.69 -2.97
C PRO A 152 13.84 -17.45 -4.25
N LYS A 153 13.38 -16.56 -5.13
CA LYS A 153 14.12 -16.16 -6.33
C LYS A 153 14.66 -14.74 -6.27
N GLY A 154 14.50 -14.03 -5.15
CA GLY A 154 14.90 -12.64 -4.92
C GLY A 154 16.40 -12.37 -5.10
N PRO A 155 16.81 -11.09 -5.23
CA PRO A 155 18.23 -10.75 -5.33
C PRO A 155 18.94 -11.08 -4.02
N SER A 156 20.24 -11.39 -4.10
CA SER A 156 21.06 -11.67 -2.92
C SER A 156 21.17 -10.45 -2.00
N VAL A 157 21.59 -10.68 -0.76
CA VAL A 157 21.81 -9.58 0.19
C VAL A 157 22.90 -8.64 -0.32
N GLU A 158 23.99 -9.17 -0.88
CA GLU A 158 25.09 -8.39 -1.43
C GLU A 158 24.61 -7.48 -2.57
N GLN A 159 23.77 -7.99 -3.46
CA GLN A 159 23.16 -7.20 -4.53
C GLN A 159 22.30 -6.06 -3.98
N VAL A 160 21.43 -6.34 -3.00
CA VAL A 160 20.59 -5.32 -2.38
C VAL A 160 21.43 -4.25 -1.69
N LEU A 161 22.49 -4.64 -0.97
CA LEU A 161 23.38 -3.71 -0.30
C LEU A 161 24.16 -2.85 -1.30
N ALA A 162 24.57 -3.41 -2.46
CA ALA A 162 25.23 -2.64 -3.52
C ALA A 162 24.29 -1.61 -4.17
N VAL A 163 23.01 -1.94 -4.33
CA VAL A 163 22.00 -0.97 -4.82
C VAL A 163 21.74 0.11 -3.76
N LEU A 164 21.67 -0.28 -2.48
CA LEU A 164 21.44 0.63 -1.36
C LEU A 164 22.60 1.63 -1.15
N ASP A 165 23.84 1.18 -1.38
CA ASP A 165 25.07 1.98 -1.32
C ASP A 165 25.19 2.91 -2.54
N GLY A 166 24.17 3.76 -2.73
CA GLY A 166 23.99 4.53 -3.93
C GLY A 166 23.07 5.73 -3.75
N PRO A 167 23.29 6.82 -4.51
CA PRO A 167 22.45 8.02 -4.42
C PRO A 167 21.04 7.83 -5.00
N ALA A 168 20.79 6.73 -5.73
CA ALA A 168 19.47 6.47 -6.31
C ALA A 168 18.41 6.11 -5.26
N VAL A 169 18.80 5.38 -4.21
CA VAL A 169 17.86 4.85 -3.21
C VAL A 169 17.43 5.94 -2.24
N THR A 170 16.17 6.35 -2.37
CA THR A 170 15.55 7.39 -1.54
C THR A 170 14.86 6.82 -0.31
N SER A 171 14.35 5.60 -0.40
CA SER A 171 13.72 4.90 0.72
C SER A 171 13.94 3.39 0.64
N ALA A 172 13.96 2.73 1.79
CA ALA A 172 14.06 1.28 1.89
C ALA A 172 12.97 0.74 2.80
N ASN A 173 12.17 -0.22 2.30
CA ASN A 173 11.16 -0.89 3.09
C ASN A 173 11.61 -2.27 3.61
N PHE A 174 11.40 -2.52 4.90
CA PHE A 174 11.77 -3.77 5.58
C PHE A 174 10.93 -3.98 6.83
N TYR A 175 10.84 -5.22 7.31
CA TYR A 175 9.76 -5.61 8.21
C TYR A 175 10.23 -6.41 9.43
N SER A 176 9.49 -6.25 10.52
CA SER A 176 9.56 -7.15 11.68
C SER A 176 9.07 -8.53 11.26
N LEU A 177 9.91 -9.54 11.49
CA LEU A 177 9.63 -10.96 11.30
C LEU A 177 9.93 -11.77 12.57
N GLY A 178 10.46 -11.13 13.61
CA GLY A 178 10.92 -11.73 14.85
C GLY A 178 11.92 -10.83 15.58
N PRO A 179 12.46 -11.26 16.73
CA PRO A 179 13.46 -10.49 17.46
C PRO A 179 14.71 -10.22 16.62
N GLY A 180 15.16 -8.96 16.59
CA GLY A 180 16.40 -8.56 15.92
C GLY A 180 16.34 -8.62 14.40
N THR A 181 15.15 -8.63 13.81
CA THR A 181 15.00 -8.66 12.35
C THR A 181 15.00 -7.25 11.79
N MET A 182 13.94 -6.49 12.09
CA MET A 182 13.79 -5.10 11.65
C MET A 182 14.85 -4.17 12.24
N SER A 183 15.22 -4.34 13.50
CA SER A 183 16.18 -3.44 14.17
C SER A 183 17.61 -3.58 13.68
N GLU A 184 18.07 -4.81 13.43
CA GLU A 184 19.39 -5.04 12.83
C GLU A 184 19.42 -4.61 11.36
N ASP A 185 18.33 -4.85 10.61
CA ASP A 185 18.19 -4.36 9.24
C ASP A 185 18.25 -2.82 9.19
N ALA A 186 17.53 -2.12 10.08
CA ALA A 186 17.57 -0.66 10.18
C ALA A 186 18.99 -0.13 10.46
N LYS A 187 19.69 -0.73 11.42
CA LYS A 187 21.06 -0.36 11.76
C LYS A 187 21.98 -0.56 10.56
N ARG A 188 21.90 -1.72 9.89
CA ARG A 188 22.76 -2.04 8.75
C ARG A 188 22.50 -1.11 7.57
N ILE A 189 21.23 -0.82 7.26
CA ILE A 189 20.85 0.10 6.20
C ILE A 189 21.36 1.52 6.50
N SER A 190 21.21 1.98 7.74
CA SER A 190 21.67 3.30 8.20
C SER A 190 23.20 3.46 8.12
N GLU A 191 23.95 2.41 8.44
CA GLU A 191 25.42 2.39 8.29
C GLU A 191 25.86 2.60 6.84
N ILE A 192 25.14 1.98 5.90
CA ILE A 192 25.46 2.05 4.46
C ILE A 192 24.98 3.37 3.85
N ASN A 193 23.72 3.73 4.08
CA ASN A 193 23.11 4.90 3.48
C ASN A 193 22.31 5.70 4.52
N LYS A 194 22.95 6.75 5.06
CA LYS A 194 22.37 7.65 6.07
C LYS A 194 21.27 8.57 5.51
N ASN A 195 21.22 8.72 4.19
CA ASN A 195 20.26 9.60 3.51
C ASN A 195 18.99 8.85 3.08
N CYS A 196 19.01 7.51 3.12
CA CYS A 196 17.85 6.69 2.81
C CYS A 196 16.77 6.83 3.89
N LEU A 197 15.53 7.07 3.50
CA LEU A 197 14.39 6.98 4.42
C LEU A 197 14.16 5.51 4.81
N LEU A 198 14.15 5.23 6.12
CA LEU A 198 13.86 3.90 6.65
C LEU A 198 12.34 3.74 6.75
N TRP A 199 11.77 2.83 5.96
CA TRP A 199 10.34 2.54 5.97
C TRP A 199 10.07 1.16 6.57
N MET A 200 9.69 1.15 7.84
CA MET A 200 9.62 -0.05 8.67
C MET A 200 8.19 -0.54 8.84
N GLY A 201 7.96 -1.69 9.48
CA GLY A 201 6.59 -2.13 9.84
C GLY A 201 6.48 -3.63 10.01
N CYS A 202 5.29 -4.16 9.79
CA CYS A 202 5.06 -5.59 9.59
C CYS A 202 4.26 -5.80 8.30
N LEU A 203 4.36 -7.02 7.78
CA LEU A 203 3.54 -7.46 6.66
C LEU A 203 2.17 -7.92 7.18
N THR A 204 1.10 -7.64 6.42
CA THR A 204 -0.27 -8.03 6.77
C THR A 204 -0.70 -9.21 5.91
N PRO A 205 -0.97 -10.39 6.48
CA PRO A 205 -1.36 -11.57 5.70
C PRO A 205 -2.71 -11.37 5.00
N LEU A 206 -2.81 -11.85 3.77
CA LEU A 206 -4.05 -11.92 2.99
C LEU A 206 -4.57 -13.36 2.95
N LYS A 207 -5.86 -13.55 2.62
CA LYS A 207 -6.55 -14.87 2.70
C LYS A 207 -5.84 -16.02 1.97
N TYR A 208 -5.11 -15.71 0.92
CA TYR A 208 -4.47 -16.69 0.02
C TYR A 208 -3.00 -16.93 0.33
N ILE A 209 -2.41 -16.17 1.27
CA ILE A 209 -1.04 -16.38 1.72
C ILE A 209 -0.99 -17.71 2.47
N ASP A 210 0.02 -18.53 2.19
CA ASP A 210 0.16 -19.84 2.80
C ASP A 210 0.29 -19.74 4.34
N ALA A 211 -0.04 -20.84 5.03
CA ALA A 211 -0.09 -20.87 6.49
C ALA A 211 1.27 -20.55 7.15
N ASP A 212 2.38 -20.96 6.54
CA ASP A 212 3.72 -20.77 7.08
C ASP A 212 4.20 -19.32 6.94
N THR A 213 3.91 -18.69 5.80
CA THR A 213 4.15 -17.26 5.59
C THR A 213 3.22 -16.43 6.47
N THR A 214 1.93 -16.77 6.55
CA THR A 214 0.96 -16.11 7.43
C THR A 214 1.39 -16.13 8.89
N LYS A 215 1.86 -17.28 9.39
CA LYS A 215 2.39 -17.41 10.75
C LYS A 215 3.59 -16.50 10.99
N LEU A 216 4.49 -16.39 10.02
CA LEU A 216 5.67 -15.50 10.10
C LEU A 216 5.27 -14.02 10.11
N MET A 217 4.32 -13.60 9.28
CA MET A 217 3.81 -12.22 9.24
C MET A 217 3.15 -11.83 10.57
N ARG A 218 2.29 -12.71 11.12
CA ARG A 218 1.67 -12.53 12.44
C ARG A 218 2.71 -12.50 13.58
N GLN A 219 3.76 -13.32 13.49
CA GLN A 219 4.91 -13.23 14.40
C GLN A 219 5.56 -11.85 14.30
N GLY A 220 5.81 -11.36 13.09
CA GLY A 220 6.32 -10.01 12.85
C GLY A 220 5.53 -8.92 13.56
N LYS A 221 4.20 -8.93 13.40
CA LYS A 221 3.27 -8.00 14.09
C LYS A 221 3.41 -8.07 15.61
N ARG A 222 3.57 -9.26 16.20
CA ARG A 222 3.77 -9.43 17.65
C ARG A 222 5.05 -8.78 18.17
N PHE A 223 6.14 -8.83 17.39
CA PHE A 223 7.43 -8.27 17.80
C PHE A 223 7.65 -6.81 17.37
N LEU A 224 6.75 -6.26 16.55
CA LEU A 224 6.83 -4.87 16.07
C LEU A 224 7.03 -3.84 17.19
N PRO A 225 6.34 -3.90 18.35
CA PRO A 225 6.56 -2.94 19.45
C PRO A 225 8.00 -2.92 19.98
N ASP A 226 8.60 -4.09 20.15
CA ASP A 226 9.94 -4.23 20.72
C ASP A 226 11.00 -3.81 19.70
N GLU A 227 10.85 -4.23 18.44
CA GLU A 227 11.74 -3.82 17.36
C GLU A 227 11.69 -2.30 17.14
N ALA A 228 10.50 -1.69 17.16
CA ALA A 228 10.33 -0.25 17.02
C ALA A 228 11.01 0.55 18.15
N LYS A 229 10.90 0.08 19.40
CA LYS A 229 11.58 0.72 20.54
C LYS A 229 13.09 0.66 20.40
N LYS A 230 13.65 -0.50 20.05
CA LYS A 230 15.10 -0.63 19.82
C LYS A 230 15.61 0.38 18.80
N ILE A 231 14.91 0.52 17.67
CA ILE A 231 15.31 1.46 16.60
C ILE A 231 15.19 2.91 17.06
N TYR A 232 14.12 3.23 17.79
CA TYR A 232 13.94 4.57 18.36
C TYR A 232 15.07 4.91 19.34
N ASP A 233 15.45 3.96 20.21
CA ASP A 233 16.54 4.13 21.17
C ASP A 233 17.93 4.18 20.51
N MET A 234 18.10 3.57 19.32
CA MET A 234 19.34 3.66 18.53
C MET A 234 19.60 5.08 18.00
N ASN A 235 18.57 5.93 17.90
CA ASN A 235 18.66 7.31 17.41
C ASN A 235 19.42 7.41 16.06
N LEU A 236 19.03 6.56 15.11
CA LEU A 236 19.64 6.53 13.78
C LEU A 236 19.47 7.89 13.07
N PRO A 237 20.45 8.34 12.27
CA PRO A 237 20.40 9.65 11.60
C PRO A 237 19.33 9.74 10.50
N ASN A 238 18.85 8.60 10.01
CA ASN A 238 17.86 8.52 8.95
C ASN A 238 16.49 9.01 9.43
N ILE A 239 15.69 9.53 8.48
CA ILE A 239 14.26 9.68 8.70
C ILE A 239 13.64 8.30 8.84
N GLN A 240 12.89 8.08 9.92
CA GLN A 240 12.33 6.79 10.29
C GLN A 240 10.81 6.84 10.22
N MET A 241 10.27 6.17 9.21
CA MET A 241 8.86 5.90 9.02
C MET A 241 8.56 4.47 9.42
N ILE A 242 7.38 4.23 9.96
CA ILE A 242 6.87 2.91 10.32
C ILE A 242 5.45 2.82 9.76
N HIS A 243 5.24 1.87 8.85
CA HIS A 243 3.93 1.45 8.43
C HIS A 243 3.25 0.82 9.64
N THR A 244 2.49 1.67 10.31
CA THR A 244 1.71 1.28 11.45
C THR A 244 0.49 0.55 10.96
N GLU A 245 0.25 -0.65 11.50
CA GLU A 245 -1.04 -1.35 11.35
C GLU A 245 -2.20 -0.35 11.50
N SER A 246 -3.27 -0.58 10.74
CA SER A 246 -4.40 0.34 10.64
C SER A 246 -5.00 0.74 12.00
N ASP A 247 -4.92 -0.14 13.00
CA ASP A 247 -5.25 0.09 14.41
C ASP A 247 -4.48 1.26 15.04
N ILE A 248 -3.16 1.24 14.89
CA ILE A 248 -2.25 2.26 15.42
C ILE A 248 -2.49 3.59 14.72
N THR A 249 -2.62 3.56 13.39
CA THR A 249 -2.91 4.75 12.57
C THR A 249 -4.24 5.38 13.01
N ALA A 250 -5.27 4.57 13.25
CA ALA A 250 -6.56 5.04 13.73
C ALA A 250 -6.44 5.66 15.13
N PHE A 251 -5.72 5.01 16.05
CA PHE A 251 -5.52 5.54 17.41
C PHE A 251 -4.77 6.88 17.42
N LEU A 252 -3.69 7.01 16.66
CA LEU A 252 -2.94 8.25 16.55
C LEU A 252 -3.77 9.39 15.92
N ASN A 253 -4.78 9.03 15.11
CA ASN A 253 -5.71 9.97 14.48
C ASN A 253 -7.09 10.06 15.16
N ARG A 254 -7.27 9.46 16.34
CA ARG A 254 -8.59 9.31 17.01
C ARG A 254 -9.38 10.60 17.15
N ASN A 255 -8.73 11.71 17.54
CA ASN A 255 -9.40 13.00 17.71
C ASN A 255 -9.97 13.52 16.38
N LYS A 256 -9.27 13.28 15.28
CA LYS A 256 -9.73 13.66 13.95
C LYS A 256 -10.86 12.76 13.48
N ILE A 257 -10.75 11.45 13.68
CA ILE A 257 -11.84 10.49 13.42
C ILE A 257 -13.10 10.96 14.14
N ILE A 258 -13.00 11.14 15.46
CA ILE A 258 -14.08 11.63 16.32
C ILE A 258 -14.72 12.92 15.76
N LYS A 259 -13.91 13.94 15.46
CA LYS A 259 -14.42 15.22 14.93
C LYS A 259 -15.11 15.05 13.57
N THR A 260 -14.58 14.19 12.70
CA THR A 260 -15.20 13.92 11.38
C THR A 260 -16.54 13.22 11.56
N PHE A 261 -16.63 12.24 12.47
CA PHE A 261 -17.89 11.55 12.78
C PHE A 261 -18.92 12.46 13.44
N ASP A 262 -18.50 13.31 14.38
CA ASP A 262 -19.38 14.31 14.99
C ASP A 262 -19.94 15.27 13.92
N ALA A 263 -19.16 15.62 12.91
CA ALA A 263 -19.61 16.45 11.78
C ALA A 263 -20.53 15.72 10.78
N CYS A 264 -20.66 14.39 10.85
CA CYS A 264 -21.64 13.65 10.07
C CYS A 264 -23.06 13.71 10.68
N GLU A 265 -23.22 14.34 11.85
CA GLU A 265 -24.52 14.55 12.51
C GLU A 265 -25.32 13.25 12.72
N LEU A 266 -24.60 12.15 12.96
CA LEU A 266 -25.16 10.83 13.17
C LEU A 266 -25.89 10.74 14.52
N GLU A 267 -27.04 10.06 14.52
CA GLU A 267 -27.88 9.80 15.69
C GLU A 267 -27.82 8.33 16.15
N LYS A 268 -28.32 8.07 17.37
CA LYS A 268 -28.35 6.75 18.02
C LYS A 268 -29.02 5.62 17.21
N LYS A 269 -29.87 5.98 16.24
CA LYS A 269 -30.59 5.04 15.38
C LYS A 269 -29.83 4.70 14.10
N ASP A 270 -28.81 5.49 13.75
CA ASP A 270 -28.11 5.39 12.49
C ASP A 270 -27.08 4.26 12.54
N TRP A 271 -27.17 3.35 11.58
CA TRP A 271 -26.17 2.31 11.36
C TRP A 271 -25.04 2.85 10.50
N VAL A 272 -23.80 2.67 10.94
CA VAL A 272 -22.62 3.17 10.24
C VAL A 272 -21.61 2.05 10.06
N VAL A 273 -21.27 1.77 8.80
CA VAL A 273 -20.31 0.72 8.41
C VAL A 273 -18.89 1.15 8.70
N MET A 274 -18.13 0.32 9.41
CA MET A 274 -16.74 0.58 9.80
C MET A 274 -15.94 -0.71 9.92
N ALA A 275 -14.63 -0.64 9.61
CA ALA A 275 -13.71 -1.68 10.05
C ALA A 275 -13.52 -1.61 11.58
N GLY A 276 -12.89 -2.64 12.13
CA GLY A 276 -12.60 -2.81 13.54
C GLY A 276 -11.84 -1.65 14.17
N ASN A 277 -10.84 -1.09 13.51
CA ASN A 277 -9.99 -0.04 14.08
C ASN A 277 -10.81 1.22 14.40
N VAL A 278 -11.63 1.68 13.45
CA VAL A 278 -12.51 2.83 13.63
C VAL A 278 -13.67 2.45 14.55
N HIS A 279 -14.20 1.23 14.46
CA HIS A 279 -15.20 0.71 15.40
C HIS A 279 -14.70 0.85 16.85
N ARG A 280 -13.47 0.41 17.16
CA ARG A 280 -12.86 0.52 18.49
C ARG A 280 -12.76 1.97 18.96
N ILE A 281 -12.32 2.89 18.09
CA ILE A 281 -12.29 4.33 18.40
C ILE A 281 -13.67 4.84 18.77
N LEU A 282 -14.67 4.55 17.95
CA LEU A 282 -16.01 5.08 18.13
C LEU A 282 -16.72 4.44 19.33
N THR A 283 -16.52 3.15 19.56
CA THR A 283 -17.02 2.44 20.74
C THR A 283 -16.39 2.98 22.03
N LEU A 284 -15.08 3.20 22.05
CA LEU A 284 -14.37 3.67 23.25
C LEU A 284 -14.63 5.16 23.56
N PHE A 285 -14.62 6.02 22.54
CA PHE A 285 -14.62 7.48 22.74
C PHE A 285 -15.94 8.17 22.38
N ARG A 286 -16.87 7.47 21.73
CA ARG A 286 -18.21 7.98 21.36
C ARG A 286 -19.32 6.94 21.63
N PRO A 287 -19.37 6.33 22.84
CA PRO A 287 -20.38 5.33 23.15
C PRO A 287 -21.79 5.92 23.02
N GLY A 288 -22.67 5.18 22.34
CA GLY A 288 -24.07 5.56 22.19
C GLY A 288 -24.32 6.81 21.34
N LYS A 289 -23.39 7.21 20.46
CA LYS A 289 -23.64 8.27 19.46
C LYS A 289 -24.36 7.74 18.23
N ALA A 290 -23.97 6.56 17.73
CA ALA A 290 -24.59 5.86 16.61
C ALA A 290 -24.47 4.32 16.81
N ARG A 291 -25.07 3.54 15.92
CA ARG A 291 -24.89 2.08 15.86
C ARG A 291 -23.77 1.74 14.90
N TYR A 292 -22.61 1.41 15.44
CA TYR A 292 -21.44 1.07 14.61
C TYR A 292 -21.52 -0.39 14.16
N MET A 293 -21.78 -0.57 12.86
CA MET A 293 -21.73 -1.88 12.21
C MET A 293 -20.27 -2.22 11.95
N TYR A 294 -19.70 -3.08 12.80
CA TYR A 294 -18.40 -3.68 12.56
C TYR A 294 -18.48 -4.62 11.35
N VAL A 295 -17.56 -4.40 10.40
CA VAL A 295 -17.40 -5.21 9.20
C VAL A 295 -15.98 -5.79 9.21
N PRO A 296 -15.83 -7.13 9.35
CA PRO A 296 -14.56 -7.79 9.18
C PRO A 296 -14.16 -7.77 7.69
N ASN A 297 -12.86 -7.58 7.41
CA ASN A 297 -12.35 -7.60 6.05
C ASN A 297 -12.09 -9.05 5.57
N GLU A 298 -13.14 -9.86 5.50
CA GLU A 298 -13.02 -11.27 5.13
C GLU A 298 -12.52 -11.44 3.70
N THR A 299 -12.95 -10.56 2.78
CA THR A 299 -12.57 -10.61 1.37
C THR A 299 -11.06 -10.52 1.17
N LEU A 300 -10.35 -9.77 2.03
CA LEU A 300 -8.90 -9.68 2.03
C LEU A 300 -8.23 -10.58 3.10
N GLY A 301 -8.95 -11.46 3.78
CA GLY A 301 -8.37 -12.45 4.71
C GLY A 301 -8.43 -12.13 6.19
N GLY A 302 -9.16 -11.09 6.59
CA GLY A 302 -9.59 -10.85 7.96
C GLY A 302 -8.53 -10.22 8.88
N ASP A 303 -7.25 -10.25 8.50
CA ASP A 303 -6.18 -9.61 9.28
C ASP A 303 -6.04 -8.10 8.99
N SER A 304 -6.63 -7.61 7.90
CA SER A 304 -6.71 -6.17 7.58
C SER A 304 -7.84 -5.52 8.37
N ASP A 305 -7.51 -4.47 9.12
CA ASP A 305 -8.48 -3.75 9.93
C ASP A 305 -8.63 -2.29 9.47
N CYS A 306 -8.92 -2.06 8.18
CA CYS A 306 -8.96 -0.72 7.60
C CYS A 306 -10.25 -0.48 6.81
N THR A 307 -11.01 0.57 7.16
CA THR A 307 -12.27 0.92 6.48
C THR A 307 -12.06 1.19 4.98
N THR A 308 -10.91 1.75 4.59
CA THR A 308 -10.57 1.99 3.17
C THR A 308 -10.42 0.70 2.37
N LEU A 309 -10.17 -0.43 3.03
CA LEU A 309 -9.95 -1.72 2.41
C LEU A 309 -11.17 -2.64 2.48
N LEU A 310 -12.31 -2.16 2.99
CA LEU A 310 -13.54 -2.94 2.99
C LEU A 310 -14.11 -3.03 1.57
N THR A 311 -14.69 -4.18 1.24
CA THR A 311 -15.47 -4.36 0.02
C THR A 311 -16.97 -4.28 0.31
N PHE A 312 -17.77 -4.04 -0.73
CA PHE A 312 -19.22 -4.15 -0.67
C PHE A 312 -19.67 -5.57 -0.33
N ASP A 313 -18.90 -6.59 -0.70
CA ASP A 313 -19.17 -7.98 -0.30
C ASP A 313 -18.97 -8.20 1.21
N ASP A 314 -17.94 -7.59 1.81
CA ASP A 314 -17.76 -7.62 3.26
C ASP A 314 -18.95 -6.95 3.97
N VAL A 315 -19.40 -5.81 3.45
CA VAL A 315 -20.54 -5.08 4.00
C VAL A 315 -21.83 -5.89 3.84
N ALA A 316 -22.07 -6.49 2.67
CA ALA A 316 -23.26 -7.26 2.34
C ALA A 316 -23.53 -8.36 3.39
N LYS A 317 -22.48 -9.05 3.84
CA LYS A 317 -22.55 -10.12 4.85
C LYS A 317 -23.03 -9.64 6.22
N ARG A 318 -22.95 -8.34 6.53
CA ARG A 318 -23.36 -7.75 7.82
C ARG A 318 -24.74 -7.10 7.78
N ILE A 319 -25.34 -6.98 6.58
CA ILE A 319 -26.71 -6.45 6.43
C ILE A 319 -27.69 -7.57 6.77
N THR A 320 -28.60 -7.27 7.70
CA THR A 320 -29.66 -8.18 8.12
C THR A 320 -31.02 -7.50 8.03
N ASN A 321 -31.34 -6.64 8.99
CA ASN A 321 -32.66 -6.01 9.12
C ASN A 321 -32.62 -4.47 9.10
N GLN A 322 -31.47 -3.88 8.76
CA GLN A 322 -31.32 -2.43 8.75
C GLN A 322 -32.07 -1.82 7.57
N LYS A 323 -32.92 -0.81 7.83
CA LYS A 323 -33.61 -0.04 6.78
C LYS A 323 -32.79 1.10 6.21
N VAL A 324 -31.84 1.63 7.00
CA VAL A 324 -30.96 2.73 6.61
C VAL A 324 -29.54 2.40 7.07
N ILE A 325 -28.58 2.48 6.15
CA ILE A 325 -27.17 2.24 6.42
C ILE A 325 -26.34 3.42 5.90
N HIS A 326 -25.42 3.91 6.71
CA HIS A 326 -24.48 4.95 6.35
C HIS A 326 -23.15 4.32 5.94
N LEU A 327 -22.73 4.60 4.71
CA LEU A 327 -21.49 4.12 4.12
C LEU A 327 -20.46 5.25 4.05
N PRO A 328 -19.26 5.06 4.62
CA PRO A 328 -18.12 5.92 4.36
C PRO A 328 -17.83 6.03 2.87
N ARG A 329 -17.65 7.25 2.37
CA ARG A 329 -17.29 7.48 0.96
C ARG A 329 -15.95 6.81 0.59
N VAL A 330 -15.04 6.67 1.55
CA VAL A 330 -13.74 6.02 1.35
C VAL A 330 -13.83 4.56 0.87
N ILE A 331 -14.96 3.86 1.09
CA ILE A 331 -15.18 2.49 0.60
C ILE A 331 -15.42 2.46 -0.92
N MET A 332 -15.91 3.57 -1.50
CA MET A 332 -16.37 3.68 -2.89
C MET A 332 -15.54 4.69 -3.71
N GLU A 333 -14.32 4.99 -3.26
CA GLU A 333 -13.45 5.97 -3.90
C GLU A 333 -12.33 5.30 -4.67
N LYS A 334 -12.62 4.96 -5.92
CA LYS A 334 -11.61 4.63 -6.93
C LYS A 334 -11.18 5.89 -7.71
N SER A 335 -9.95 5.90 -8.19
CA SER A 335 -9.33 7.01 -8.95
C SER A 335 -9.91 7.13 -10.37
N SER A 336 -11.20 7.43 -10.53
CA SER A 336 -11.77 7.70 -11.87
C SER A 336 -13.19 8.32 -11.92
N ASN A 337 -13.77 8.77 -10.80
CA ASN A 337 -15.21 9.10 -10.67
C ASN A 337 -16.16 7.90 -10.83
N ASP A 338 -15.65 6.68 -10.92
CA ASP A 338 -16.42 5.44 -10.89
C ASP A 338 -16.60 5.01 -9.42
N GLU A 339 -17.83 5.01 -8.89
CA GLU A 339 -18.14 4.65 -7.49
C GLU A 339 -18.06 3.14 -7.30
N ARG A 340 -16.82 2.63 -7.24
CA ARG A 340 -16.50 1.22 -7.03
C ARG A 340 -15.70 1.04 -5.76
N ASP A 341 -15.85 -0.13 -5.14
CA ASP A 341 -14.95 -0.54 -4.09
C ASP A 341 -13.60 -1.04 -4.64
N ILE A 342 -12.69 -1.42 -3.75
CA ILE A 342 -11.38 -1.94 -4.12
C ILE A 342 -11.45 -3.28 -4.88
N SER A 343 -12.58 -3.98 -4.82
CA SER A 343 -12.83 -5.19 -5.61
C SER A 343 -13.42 -4.90 -6.99
N GLY A 344 -13.62 -3.61 -7.32
CA GLY A 344 -14.21 -3.21 -8.58
C GLY A 344 -15.73 -3.40 -8.64
N ARG A 345 -16.41 -3.80 -7.57
CA ARG A 345 -17.88 -3.87 -7.55
C ARG A 345 -18.46 -2.45 -7.49
N SER A 346 -19.44 -2.13 -8.32
CA SER A 346 -20.06 -0.80 -8.34
C SER A 346 -21.07 -0.62 -7.21
N PHE A 347 -21.23 0.62 -6.77
CA PHE A 347 -22.20 0.96 -5.74
C PHE A 347 -23.65 0.69 -6.20
N ASP A 348 -23.94 0.80 -7.50
CA ASP A 348 -25.25 0.45 -8.06
C ASP A 348 -25.54 -1.05 -7.95
N GLU A 349 -24.62 -1.91 -8.38
CA GLU A 349 -24.73 -3.38 -8.22
C GLU A 349 -24.88 -3.81 -6.76
N PHE A 350 -24.26 -3.08 -5.83
CA PHE A 350 -24.42 -3.32 -4.41
C PHE A 350 -25.81 -2.90 -3.89
N LYS A 351 -26.31 -1.73 -4.28
CA LYS A 351 -27.66 -1.26 -3.90
C LYS A 351 -28.76 -2.19 -4.41
N ASP A 352 -28.62 -2.68 -5.64
CA ASP A 352 -29.61 -3.55 -6.27
C ASP A 352 -29.80 -4.88 -5.53
N GLN A 353 -28.75 -5.36 -4.83
CA GLN A 353 -28.84 -6.54 -3.97
C GLN A 353 -29.73 -6.30 -2.73
N PHE A 354 -29.91 -5.04 -2.31
CA PHE A 354 -30.63 -4.66 -1.09
C PHE A 354 -31.72 -3.61 -1.37
N PRO A 355 -32.77 -3.93 -2.15
CA PRO A 355 -33.78 -2.97 -2.62
C PRO A 355 -34.61 -2.35 -1.48
N HIS A 356 -34.59 -2.95 -0.28
CA HIS A 356 -35.31 -2.47 0.91
C HIS A 356 -34.44 -1.65 1.87
N VAL A 357 -33.17 -1.45 1.53
CA VAL A 357 -32.20 -0.72 2.36
C VAL A 357 -31.87 0.61 1.71
N ARG A 358 -32.06 1.70 2.43
CA ARG A 358 -31.64 3.02 2.00
C ARG A 358 -30.20 3.27 2.41
N PHE A 359 -29.29 3.32 1.45
CA PHE A 359 -27.89 3.69 1.68
C PHE A 359 -27.71 5.21 1.68
N LYS A 360 -26.94 5.72 2.63
CA LYS A 360 -26.55 7.13 2.74
C LYS A 360 -25.04 7.26 2.76
N VAL A 361 -24.46 8.04 1.85
CA VAL A 361 -23.01 8.19 1.73
C VAL A 361 -22.50 9.29 2.66
N LEU A 362 -21.47 8.98 3.45
CA LEU A 362 -20.79 9.90 4.34
C LEU A 362 -19.60 10.55 3.61
N HIS A 363 -19.88 11.58 2.79
CA HIS A 363 -18.88 12.24 1.94
C HIS A 363 -17.70 12.89 2.69
N LYS A 364 -17.86 13.17 3.99
CA LYS A 364 -16.80 13.72 4.85
C LYS A 364 -15.72 12.68 5.22
N ILE A 365 -15.99 11.39 5.02
CA ILE A 365 -15.06 10.29 5.31
C ILE A 365 -14.56 9.73 3.96
N ASN A 366 -13.41 10.22 3.50
CA ASN A 366 -12.84 9.95 2.18
C ASN A 366 -11.34 9.55 2.23
N SER A 367 -10.81 9.09 1.11
CA SER A 367 -9.46 8.61 0.86
C SER A 367 -8.43 9.73 0.97
N GLY A 368 -8.75 10.94 0.49
CA GLY A 368 -7.90 12.12 0.65
C GLY A 368 -7.60 12.45 2.12
N LEU A 369 -8.60 12.32 3.00
CA LEU A 369 -8.39 12.42 4.44
C LEU A 369 -7.53 11.29 4.99
N SER A 370 -7.77 10.05 4.55
CA SER A 370 -7.10 8.85 5.06
C SER A 370 -5.62 8.82 4.69
N ASN A 371 -5.28 9.05 3.41
CA ASN A 371 -3.92 9.01 2.88
C ASN A 371 -3.04 10.08 3.52
N LYS A 372 -3.52 11.33 3.61
CA LYS A 372 -2.76 12.42 4.24
C LYS A 372 -2.39 12.09 5.69
N LYS A 373 -3.28 11.44 6.42
CA LYS A 373 -3.08 11.13 7.85
C LYS A 373 -2.21 9.90 8.11
N LEU A 374 -2.16 8.97 7.16
CA LEU A 374 -1.22 7.86 7.20
C LEU A 374 0.23 8.41 7.24
N TYR A 375 0.57 9.29 6.29
CA TYR A 375 1.92 9.86 6.21
C TYR A 375 2.25 10.82 7.35
N GLU A 376 1.31 11.69 7.78
CA GLU A 376 1.55 12.61 8.90
C GLU A 376 1.87 11.90 10.23
N LYS A 377 1.30 10.70 10.45
CA LYS A 377 1.42 9.96 11.71
C LYS A 377 2.37 8.77 11.64
N GLY A 378 2.85 8.41 10.46
CA GLY A 378 3.72 7.25 10.24
C GLY A 378 5.16 7.38 10.76
N TYR A 379 5.55 8.47 11.44
CA TYR A 379 6.89 8.56 12.04
C TYR A 379 7.07 7.56 13.19
N LEU A 380 8.25 6.92 13.29
CA LEU A 380 8.58 5.99 14.38
C LEU A 380 8.36 6.61 15.76
N LYS A 381 8.78 7.87 15.91
CA LYS A 381 8.57 8.66 17.13
C LYS A 381 7.10 8.69 17.56
N ASN A 382 6.17 8.92 16.63
CA ASN A 382 4.75 8.97 16.94
C ASN A 382 4.23 7.60 17.39
N TYR A 383 4.74 6.52 16.81
CA TYR A 383 4.37 5.17 17.25
C TYR A 383 4.87 4.90 18.67
N VAL A 384 6.14 5.14 18.96
CA VAL A 384 6.71 4.86 20.28
C VAL A 384 6.12 5.77 21.36
N GLU A 385 6.19 7.08 21.18
CA GLU A 385 5.74 8.04 22.19
C GLU A 385 4.21 8.16 22.24
N GLY A 386 3.57 8.19 21.07
CA GLY A 386 2.14 8.49 20.94
C GLY A 386 1.22 7.27 21.07
N TYR A 387 1.72 6.06 20.80
CA TYR A 387 0.94 4.82 20.87
C TYR A 387 1.47 3.86 21.95
N LEU A 388 2.72 3.41 21.86
CA LEU A 388 3.26 2.38 22.78
C LEU A 388 3.32 2.87 24.23
N ASN A 389 3.72 4.12 24.43
CA ASN A 389 3.80 4.74 25.75
C ASN A 389 2.46 5.33 26.23
N ASN A 390 1.42 5.27 25.40
CA ASN A 390 0.12 5.84 25.73
C ASN A 390 -0.74 4.85 26.53
N PRO A 391 -1.16 5.16 27.77
CA PRO A 391 -1.95 4.23 28.58
C PRO A 391 -3.33 3.91 27.97
N LEU A 392 -3.84 4.76 27.09
CA LEU A 392 -5.12 4.52 26.40
C LEU A 392 -5.00 3.53 25.24
N SER A 393 -3.80 3.26 24.69
CA SER A 393 -3.64 2.30 23.59
C SER A 393 -4.03 0.89 24.03
N LYS A 394 -3.63 0.48 25.24
CA LYS A 394 -4.06 -0.80 25.84
C LYS A 394 -5.58 -0.92 25.97
N LYS A 395 -6.25 0.18 26.38
CA LYS A 395 -7.71 0.20 26.45
C LYS A 395 -8.33 0.05 25.05
N PHE A 396 -7.79 0.76 24.07
CA PHE A 396 -8.19 0.66 22.68
C PHE A 396 -8.03 -0.77 22.12
N GLU A 397 -6.88 -1.41 22.32
CA GLU A 397 -6.62 -2.80 21.89
C GLU A 397 -7.54 -3.81 22.59
N SER A 398 -7.93 -3.54 23.83
CA SER A 398 -8.84 -4.40 24.60
C SER A 398 -10.32 -4.33 24.17
N VAL A 399 -10.69 -3.39 23.31
CA VAL A 399 -12.06 -3.30 22.80
C VAL A 399 -12.33 -4.51 21.90
N ALA A 400 -13.21 -5.39 22.37
CA ALA A 400 -13.63 -6.59 21.64
C ALA A 400 -14.44 -6.21 20.40
N TYR A 401 -14.23 -6.95 19.31
CA TYR A 401 -15.08 -6.84 18.14
C TYR A 401 -16.41 -7.58 18.38
N PRO A 402 -17.53 -7.06 17.84
CA PRO A 402 -18.78 -7.80 17.79
C PRO A 402 -18.59 -9.08 16.97
N ASN A 403 -19.10 -10.21 17.48
CA ASN A 403 -19.10 -11.49 16.75
C ASN A 403 -19.92 -11.44 15.45
#